data_AF-A0A955XIV0-F1
#
_entry.id   AF-A0A955XIV0-F1
#
_cell.length_a   1.000
_cell.length_b   1.000
_cell.length_c   1.000
_cell.angle_alpha   90.00
_cell.angle_beta   90.00
_cell.angle_gamma   90.00
#
_symmetry.space_group_name_H-M   'P 1'
#
loop_
_entity.id
_entity.type
_entity.pdbx_description
1 polymer ?
#
loop_
_entity_poly.entity_id
_entity_poly.type
_entity_poly.pdbx_seq_one_letter_code
_entity_poly.pdbx_strand_id
1 'polypeptide(L)'
;MNDPHPVRAEHRARVLFTTLLPAARLARVLGADLKTLERWLHLACFTELRDHGATLDETAEALGVSLRKVSQLSKRSKSNFFAPEREQTLPRRIEFLVWKRALTFGRIAQALPDVDAASVEQALDALVEQGRVSVDASGRRARYAATRDGSRLVSDGWVARIDGLRHLLTTVTDAVHARFFEARPDVAARSFARTLNLRVRPEDLPRLRALYEETIWPALEALDAASAADEDAVPISLALSWAPYGHTEALPTAPGEEDGQWEEE
;
A
#
# COMPACT_ATOMS: atom_id res chain seq x y z
N MET A 1 -18.65 36.64 10.70
CA MET A 1 -18.59 35.94 9.39
C MET A 1 -18.54 34.45 9.72
N ASN A 2 -19.69 33.77 9.67
CA ASN A 2 -19.79 32.35 10.02
C ASN A 2 -19.12 31.53 8.92
N ASP A 3 -18.09 30.79 9.29
CA ASP A 3 -17.39 29.87 8.41
C ASP A 3 -18.37 28.75 7.98
N PRO A 4 -18.60 28.48 6.68
CA PRO A 4 -19.51 27.43 6.20
C PRO A 4 -19.01 25.98 6.51
N HIS A 5 -18.02 25.85 7.40
CA HIS A 5 -17.16 24.68 7.59
C HIS A 5 -17.54 23.59 8.60
N PRO A 6 -18.54 23.69 9.51
CA PRO A 6 -18.73 22.65 10.53
C PRO A 6 -19.12 21.28 9.93
N VAL A 7 -19.93 21.28 8.86
CA VAL A 7 -20.32 20.05 8.14
C VAL A 7 -19.12 19.40 7.44
N ARG A 8 -18.18 20.21 6.93
CA ARG A 8 -16.95 19.70 6.27
C ARG A 8 -15.94 19.15 7.28
N ALA A 9 -15.79 19.82 8.42
CA ALA A 9 -14.90 19.38 9.50
C ALA A 9 -15.42 18.08 10.15
N GLU A 10 -16.72 18.03 10.44
CA GLU A 10 -17.38 16.83 10.95
C GLU A 10 -17.27 15.67 9.96
N HIS A 11 -17.48 15.92 8.67
CA HIS A 11 -17.37 14.88 7.64
C HIS A 11 -15.94 14.30 7.57
N ARG A 12 -14.91 15.16 7.58
CA ARG A 12 -13.50 14.72 7.65
C ARG A 12 -13.23 13.87 8.88
N ALA A 13 -13.69 14.31 10.06
CA ALA A 13 -13.52 13.59 11.31
C ALA A 13 -14.19 12.21 11.28
N ARG A 14 -15.42 12.12 10.74
CA ARG A 14 -16.15 10.85 10.61
C ARG A 14 -15.45 9.88 9.66
N VAL A 15 -14.93 10.34 8.53
CA VAL A 15 -14.20 9.48 7.59
C VAL A 15 -12.91 8.97 8.24
N LEU A 16 -12.10 9.84 8.85
CA LEU A 16 -10.87 9.45 9.55
C LEU A 16 -11.15 8.46 10.68
N PHE A 17 -12.15 8.73 11.52
CA PHE A 17 -12.56 7.81 12.57
C PHE A 17 -12.97 6.45 11.99
N THR A 18 -13.75 6.44 10.91
CA THR A 18 -14.20 5.19 10.26
C THR A 18 -13.02 4.38 9.72
N THR A 19 -12.01 5.03 9.15
CA THR A 19 -10.80 4.36 8.66
C THR A 19 -9.90 3.81 9.77
N LEU A 20 -10.03 4.31 11.00
CA LEU A 20 -9.29 3.80 12.17
C LEU A 20 -9.95 2.56 12.80
N LEU A 21 -11.25 2.34 12.60
CA LEU A 21 -11.96 1.20 13.18
C LEU A 21 -11.38 -0.17 12.79
N PRO A 22 -10.98 -0.44 11.53
CA PRO A 22 -10.29 -1.68 11.17
C PRO A 22 -9.00 -1.90 11.97
N ALA A 23 -8.19 -0.87 12.17
CA ALA A 23 -6.95 -0.95 12.95
C ALA A 23 -7.26 -1.24 14.43
N ALA A 24 -8.24 -0.55 15.02
CA ALA A 24 -8.67 -0.81 16.40
C ALA A 24 -9.23 -2.24 16.58
N ARG A 25 -9.95 -2.75 15.58
CA ARG A 25 -10.48 -4.11 15.57
C ARG A 25 -9.36 -5.15 15.53
N LEU A 26 -8.34 -4.94 14.69
CA LEU A 26 -7.15 -5.79 14.63
C LEU A 26 -6.38 -5.74 15.95
N ALA A 27 -6.18 -4.54 16.53
CA ALA A 27 -5.52 -4.38 17.82
C ALA A 27 -6.19 -5.22 18.92
N ARG A 28 -7.53 -5.18 19.01
CA ARG A 28 -8.30 -6.04 19.94
C ARG A 28 -8.07 -7.54 19.72
N VAL A 29 -8.11 -7.98 18.46
CA VAL A 29 -7.94 -9.40 18.10
C VAL A 29 -6.50 -9.88 18.34
N LEU A 30 -5.52 -8.99 18.16
CA LEU A 30 -4.10 -9.28 18.31
C LEU A 30 -3.56 -9.00 19.72
N GLY A 31 -4.38 -8.47 20.64
CA GLY A 31 -3.97 -8.23 22.02
C GLY A 31 -3.13 -6.97 22.20
N ALA A 32 -3.16 -6.04 21.25
CA ALA A 32 -2.49 -4.76 21.37
C ALA A 32 -3.32 -3.78 22.21
N ASP A 33 -2.71 -3.24 23.26
CA ASP A 33 -3.34 -2.20 24.08
C ASP A 33 -3.36 -0.83 23.38
N LEU A 34 -4.10 0.13 23.95
CA LEU A 34 -4.24 1.46 23.38
C LEU A 34 -2.89 2.18 23.29
N LYS A 35 -2.02 1.98 24.27
CA LYS A 35 -0.68 2.60 24.31
C LYS A 35 0.17 2.10 23.15
N THR A 36 0.10 0.81 22.83
CA THR A 36 0.79 0.20 21.69
C THR A 36 0.24 0.74 20.38
N LEU A 37 -1.09 0.79 20.24
CA LEU A 37 -1.74 1.34 19.07
C LEU A 37 -1.37 2.81 18.84
N GLU A 38 -1.33 3.63 19.90
CA GLU A 38 -0.91 5.03 19.84
C GLU A 38 0.55 5.18 19.40
N ARG A 39 1.45 4.29 19.87
CA ARG A 39 2.85 4.27 19.43
C ARG A 39 2.97 3.97 17.94
N TRP A 40 2.24 2.97 17.44
CA TRP A 40 2.25 2.62 16.02
C TRP A 40 1.59 3.69 15.16
N LEU A 41 0.52 4.32 15.63
CA LEU A 41 -0.13 5.42 14.92
C LEU A 41 0.81 6.61 14.75
N HIS A 42 1.50 7.03 15.82
CA HIS A 42 2.52 8.08 15.73
C HIS A 42 3.62 7.75 14.72
N LEU A 43 4.05 6.49 14.68
CA LEU A 43 5.08 6.05 13.76
C LEU A 43 4.58 6.00 12.31
N ALA A 44 3.35 5.51 12.08
CA ALA A 44 2.72 5.50 10.77
C ALA A 44 2.55 6.92 10.22
N CYS A 45 2.04 7.86 11.02
CA CYS A 45 1.91 9.25 10.61
C CYS A 45 3.27 9.92 10.36
N PHE A 46 4.29 9.61 11.16
CA PHE A 46 5.65 10.06 10.92
C PHE A 46 6.19 9.54 9.58
N THR A 47 6.05 8.24 9.31
CA THR A 47 6.52 7.63 8.06
C THR A 47 5.81 8.24 6.85
N GLU A 48 4.49 8.39 6.90
CA GLU A 48 3.71 9.01 5.82
C GLU A 48 4.21 10.42 5.46
N LEU A 49 4.45 11.27 6.46
CA LEU A 49 4.96 12.63 6.23
C LEU A 49 6.39 12.62 5.68
N ARG A 50 7.23 11.71 6.17
CA ARG A 50 8.63 11.59 5.75
C ARG A 50 8.76 11.06 4.33
N ASP A 51 7.93 10.11 3.94
CA ASP A 51 7.91 9.55 2.59
C ASP A 51 7.47 10.61 1.56
N HIS A 52 6.71 11.62 2.01
CA HIS A 52 6.34 12.79 1.21
C HIS A 52 7.29 14.00 1.37
N GLY A 53 8.48 13.78 1.95
CA GLY A 53 9.57 14.75 1.97
C GLY A 53 9.56 15.78 3.10
N ALA A 54 8.61 15.72 4.04
CA ALA A 54 8.52 16.69 5.14
C ALA A 54 9.75 16.62 6.05
N THR A 55 10.35 17.76 6.39
CA THR A 55 11.47 17.87 7.35
C THR A 55 11.05 17.48 8.77
N LEU A 56 12.02 17.32 9.69
CA LEU A 56 11.71 17.00 11.09
C LEU A 56 10.87 18.11 11.77
N ASP A 57 11.11 19.37 11.40
CA ASP A 57 10.38 20.52 11.93
C ASP A 57 8.94 20.55 11.41
N GLU A 58 8.74 20.39 10.10
CA GLU A 58 7.41 20.29 9.49
C GLU A 58 6.64 19.07 10.02
N THR A 59 7.33 17.96 10.26
CA THR A 59 6.71 16.76 10.85
C THR A 59 6.28 17.00 12.29
N ALA A 60 7.06 17.74 13.09
CA ALA A 60 6.71 18.08 14.47
C ALA A 60 5.47 18.98 14.52
N GLU A 61 5.42 19.98 13.64
CA GLU A 61 4.27 20.88 13.49
C GLU A 61 3.01 20.12 13.04
N ALA A 62 3.11 19.33 11.96
CA ALA A 62 1.98 18.60 11.41
C ALA A 62 1.38 17.56 12.38
N LEU A 63 2.22 16.91 13.18
CA LEU A 63 1.78 15.94 14.18
C LEU A 63 1.36 16.60 15.51
N GLY A 64 1.65 17.88 15.71
CA GLY A 64 1.40 18.56 16.98
C GLY A 64 2.23 18.00 18.15
N VAL A 65 3.46 17.54 17.89
CA VAL A 65 4.35 16.94 18.90
C VAL A 65 5.69 17.65 18.97
N SER A 66 6.45 17.43 20.05
CA SER A 66 7.79 18.02 20.20
C SER A 66 8.81 17.45 19.20
N LEU A 67 9.82 18.25 18.84
CA LEU A 67 10.98 17.79 18.05
C LEU A 67 11.71 16.60 18.68
N ARG A 68 11.74 16.54 20.01
CA ARG A 68 12.28 15.39 20.75
C ARG A 68 11.53 14.11 20.41
N LYS A 69 10.19 14.16 20.32
CA LYS A 69 9.35 13.02 19.95
C LYS A 69 9.60 12.61 18.49
N VAL A 70 9.67 13.56 17.56
CA VAL A 70 9.98 13.28 16.15
C VAL A 70 11.35 12.64 16.00
N SER A 71 12.35 13.10 16.76
CA SER A 71 13.69 12.49 16.78
C SER A 71 13.67 11.04 17.28
N GLN A 72 12.85 10.74 18.29
CA GLN A 72 12.63 9.36 18.76
C GLN A 72 11.93 8.50 17.70
N LEU A 73 10.92 9.04 17.00
CA LEU A 73 10.24 8.34 15.90
C LEU A 73 11.20 8.06 14.74
N SER A 74 12.07 9.02 14.38
CA SER A 74 13.09 8.82 13.34
C SER A 74 14.11 7.74 13.68
N LYS A 75 14.48 7.58 14.96
CA LYS A 75 15.34 6.47 15.40
C LYS A 75 14.61 5.13 15.27
N ARG A 76 13.35 5.08 15.73
CA ARG A 76 12.52 3.87 15.68
C ARG A 76 12.17 3.45 14.26
N SER A 77 11.91 4.38 13.33
CA SER A 77 11.63 4.04 11.94
C SER A 77 12.84 3.39 11.24
N LYS A 78 14.04 3.58 11.79
CA LYS A 78 15.28 2.99 11.28
C LYS A 78 15.61 1.63 11.91
N SER A 79 14.88 1.17 12.92
CA SER A 79 15.16 -0.08 13.63
C SER A 79 14.90 -1.33 12.75
N ASN A 80 15.42 -2.47 13.18
CA ASN A 80 15.36 -3.76 12.49
C ASN A 80 13.92 -4.21 12.16
N PHE A 81 12.92 -3.73 12.90
CA PHE A 81 11.50 -4.00 12.66
C PHE A 81 11.06 -3.66 11.22
N PHE A 82 11.62 -2.61 10.62
CA PHE A 82 11.29 -2.17 9.25
C PHE A 82 12.30 -2.62 8.19
N ALA A 83 13.35 -3.38 8.55
CA ALA A 83 14.34 -3.83 7.57
C ALA A 83 13.72 -4.67 6.43
N PRO A 84 12.83 -5.65 6.71
CA PRO A 84 12.26 -6.49 5.65
C PRO A 84 11.34 -5.73 4.67
N GLU A 85 10.62 -4.72 5.16
CA GLU A 85 9.74 -3.90 4.33
C GLU A 85 10.53 -2.91 3.45
N ARG A 86 11.61 -2.31 3.99
CA ARG A 86 12.50 -1.43 3.23
C ARG A 86 13.17 -2.16 2.07
N GLU A 87 13.56 -3.40 2.29
CA GLU A 87 14.18 -4.27 1.28
C GLU A 87 13.21 -4.65 0.15
N GLN A 88 11.89 -4.71 0.39
CA GLN A 88 10.89 -5.13 -0.60
C GLN A 88 10.06 -4.02 -1.24
N THR A 89 9.94 -2.84 -0.60
CA THR A 89 9.12 -1.72 -1.12
C THR A 89 9.70 -1.16 -2.43
N LEU A 90 11.03 -1.03 -2.51
CA LEU A 90 11.71 -0.50 -3.69
C LEU A 90 11.60 -1.43 -4.91
N PRO A 91 11.87 -2.75 -4.80
CA PRO A 91 11.64 -3.70 -5.90
C PRO A 91 10.24 -3.60 -6.53
N ARG A 92 9.17 -3.53 -5.73
CA ARG A 92 7.81 -3.45 -6.28
C ARG A 92 7.49 -2.12 -6.95
N ARG A 93 7.97 -0.99 -6.41
CA ARG A 93 7.84 0.32 -7.06
C ARG A 93 8.52 0.30 -8.43
N ILE A 94 9.70 -0.32 -8.52
CA ILE A 94 10.43 -0.49 -9.78
C ILE A 94 9.63 -1.38 -10.74
N GLU A 95 9.14 -2.54 -10.30
CA GLU A 95 8.30 -3.43 -11.11
C GLU A 95 7.06 -2.72 -11.66
N PHE A 96 6.35 -1.95 -10.84
CA PHE A 96 5.20 -1.16 -11.28
C PHE A 96 5.58 -0.14 -12.37
N LEU A 97 6.72 0.54 -12.23
CA LEU A 97 7.22 1.49 -13.22
C LEU A 97 7.57 0.82 -14.56
N VAL A 98 8.24 -0.34 -14.50
CA VAL A 98 8.70 -1.06 -15.71
C VAL A 98 7.64 -1.98 -16.31
N TRP A 99 6.53 -2.19 -15.61
CA TRP A 99 5.36 -2.92 -16.10
C TRP A 99 4.64 -2.14 -17.21
N LYS A 100 4.44 -0.83 -17.04
CA LYS A 100 3.78 0.03 -18.03
C LYS A 100 4.53 0.10 -19.37
N ARG A 101 5.86 0.17 -19.30
CA ARG A 101 6.74 0.22 -20.48
C ARG A 101 8.15 -0.12 -20.10
N ALA A 102 8.92 -0.61 -21.07
CA ALA A 102 10.35 -0.80 -20.87
C ALA A 102 11.05 0.55 -20.62
N LEU A 103 11.67 0.72 -19.44
CA LEU A 103 12.34 1.95 -19.02
C LEU A 103 13.86 1.76 -18.94
N THR A 104 14.62 2.81 -19.23
CA THR A 104 16.06 2.84 -18.92
C THR A 104 16.28 3.12 -17.44
N PHE A 105 17.39 2.66 -16.85
CA PHE A 105 17.79 2.98 -15.46
C PHE A 105 17.57 4.46 -15.08
N GLY A 106 18.09 5.40 -15.90
CA GLY A 106 17.94 6.83 -15.61
C GLY A 106 16.50 7.35 -15.57
N ARG A 107 15.55 6.69 -16.26
CA ARG A 107 14.12 7.03 -16.19
C ARG A 107 13.46 6.44 -14.95
N ILE A 108 13.93 5.28 -14.48
CA ILE A 108 13.47 4.65 -13.24
C ILE A 108 13.93 5.50 -12.06
N ALA A 109 15.21 5.85 -12.00
CA ALA A 109 15.77 6.73 -10.97
C ALA A 109 15.08 8.12 -10.94
N GLN A 110 14.75 8.69 -12.10
CA GLN A 110 13.98 9.95 -12.15
C GLN A 110 12.55 9.82 -11.61
N ALA A 111 11.91 8.66 -11.75
CA ALA A 111 10.58 8.40 -11.24
C ALA A 111 10.55 8.08 -9.73
N LEU A 112 11.73 7.87 -9.13
CA LEU A 112 11.93 7.57 -7.71
C LEU A 112 12.86 8.63 -7.08
N PRO A 113 12.49 9.92 -7.07
CA PRO A 113 13.37 11.00 -6.63
C PRO A 113 13.74 10.94 -5.14
N ASP A 114 12.99 10.15 -4.37
CA ASP A 114 13.18 9.87 -2.95
C ASP A 114 14.20 8.75 -2.66
N VAL A 115 14.69 8.07 -3.70
CA VAL A 115 15.60 6.92 -3.58
C VAL A 115 16.92 7.22 -4.29
N ASP A 116 18.04 6.89 -3.65
CA ASP A 116 19.35 7.08 -4.28
C ASP A 116 19.60 6.07 -5.40
N ALA A 117 20.44 6.46 -6.37
CA ALA A 117 20.68 5.67 -7.56
C ALA A 117 21.29 4.29 -7.27
N ALA A 118 22.11 4.15 -6.23
CA ALA A 118 22.75 2.87 -5.90
C ALA A 118 21.73 1.88 -5.33
N SER A 119 20.80 2.34 -4.49
CA SER A 119 19.67 1.52 -4.03
C SER A 119 18.77 1.07 -5.18
N VAL A 120 18.50 1.95 -6.16
CA VAL A 120 17.72 1.60 -7.37
C VAL A 120 18.43 0.53 -8.20
N GLU A 121 19.76 0.64 -8.35
CA GLU A 121 20.58 -0.32 -9.09
C GLU A 121 20.57 -1.69 -8.41
N GLN A 122 20.82 -1.74 -7.10
CA GLN A 122 20.81 -2.99 -6.32
C GLN A 122 19.45 -3.69 -6.37
N ALA A 123 18.35 -2.92 -6.29
CA ALA A 123 17.00 -3.48 -6.38
C ALA A 123 16.68 -3.99 -7.79
N LEU A 124 17.15 -3.31 -8.85
CA LEU A 124 17.01 -3.77 -10.24
C LEU A 124 17.77 -5.08 -10.48
N ASP A 125 19.00 -5.18 -9.98
CA ASP A 125 19.80 -6.40 -10.11
C ASP A 125 19.11 -7.59 -9.43
N ALA A 126 18.60 -7.39 -8.21
CA ALA A 126 17.84 -8.42 -7.50
C ALA A 126 16.57 -8.84 -8.25
N LEU A 127 15.85 -7.89 -8.87
CA LEU A 127 14.65 -8.20 -9.67
C LEU A 127 14.97 -8.97 -10.95
N VAL A 128 16.11 -8.67 -11.60
CA VAL A 128 16.58 -9.39 -12.77
C VAL A 128 17.02 -10.80 -12.40
N GLU A 129 17.78 -10.95 -11.31
CA GLU A 129 18.18 -12.26 -10.78
C GLU A 129 16.97 -13.12 -10.41
N GLN A 130 15.93 -12.51 -9.83
CA GLN A 130 14.66 -13.18 -9.50
C GLN A 130 13.78 -13.48 -10.73
N GLY A 131 14.17 -13.07 -11.94
CA GLY A 131 13.39 -13.26 -13.16
C GLY A 131 12.10 -12.44 -13.24
N ARG A 132 11.94 -11.44 -12.37
CA ARG A 132 10.75 -10.57 -12.27
C ARG A 132 10.84 -9.39 -13.22
N VAL A 133 12.07 -8.99 -13.57
CA VAL A 133 12.37 -7.97 -14.57
C VAL A 133 13.32 -8.58 -15.60
N SER A 134 13.03 -8.33 -16.87
CA SER A 134 13.90 -8.66 -17.99
C SER A 134 14.69 -7.44 -18.41
N VAL A 135 15.94 -7.66 -18.86
CA VAL A 135 16.80 -6.61 -19.41
C VAL A 135 16.99 -6.82 -20.91
N ASP A 136 16.65 -5.81 -21.69
CA ASP A 136 16.97 -5.73 -23.12
C ASP A 136 18.20 -4.83 -23.31
N ALA A 137 19.32 -5.47 -23.65
CA ALA A 137 20.60 -4.82 -23.91
C ALA A 137 20.89 -4.60 -25.41
N SER A 138 19.92 -4.82 -26.30
CA SER A 138 20.11 -4.68 -27.76
C SER A 138 20.29 -3.24 -28.23
N GLY A 139 19.89 -2.25 -27.43
CA GLY A 139 19.99 -0.82 -27.72
C GLY A 139 21.18 -0.11 -27.07
N ARG A 140 21.33 1.19 -27.37
CA ARG A 140 22.40 2.06 -26.81
C ARG A 140 22.36 2.19 -25.27
N ARG A 141 21.22 1.90 -24.64
CA ARG A 141 21.04 1.84 -23.18
C ARG A 141 20.14 0.67 -22.86
N ALA A 142 20.51 -0.10 -21.82
CA ALA A 142 19.70 -1.20 -21.33
C ALA A 142 18.29 -0.70 -20.93
N ARG A 143 17.27 -1.47 -21.31
CA ARG A 143 15.87 -1.23 -20.94
C ARG A 143 15.37 -2.38 -20.08
N TYR A 144 14.66 -2.05 -19.02
CA TYR A 144 14.11 -2.97 -18.05
C TYR A 144 12.60 -3.05 -18.26
N ALA A 145 12.04 -4.25 -18.31
CA ALA A 145 10.60 -4.51 -18.44
C ALA A 145 10.17 -5.62 -17.48
N ALA A 146 9.01 -5.48 -16.83
CA ALA A 146 8.47 -6.56 -16.00
C ALA A 146 8.18 -7.81 -16.84
N THR A 147 8.45 -9.00 -16.31
CA THR A 147 8.07 -10.25 -16.96
C THR A 147 6.57 -10.52 -16.76
N ARG A 148 5.88 -11.07 -17.78
CA ARG A 148 4.41 -11.27 -17.76
C ARG A 148 3.92 -12.19 -16.63
N ASP A 149 4.77 -13.09 -16.15
CA ASP A 149 4.47 -13.98 -15.01
C ASP A 149 4.67 -13.31 -13.64
N GLY A 150 5.38 -12.18 -13.57
CA GLY A 150 5.66 -11.44 -12.33
C GLY A 150 4.48 -10.68 -11.74
N SER A 151 3.36 -10.56 -12.47
CA SER A 151 2.14 -9.90 -11.99
C SER A 151 1.37 -10.73 -10.94
N ARG A 152 1.68 -12.03 -10.82
CA ARG A 152 1.23 -12.89 -9.72
C ARG A 152 2.09 -12.64 -8.48
N LEU A 153 1.87 -11.51 -7.81
CA LEU A 153 2.47 -11.18 -6.50
C LEU A 153 1.88 -12.04 -5.36
N VAL A 154 1.84 -13.36 -5.52
CA VAL A 154 1.60 -14.29 -4.41
C VAL A 154 2.94 -14.93 -4.06
N SER A 155 3.77 -14.18 -3.34
CA SER A 155 4.87 -14.77 -2.57
C SER A 155 4.33 -15.12 -1.18
N ASP A 156 4.50 -16.37 -0.76
CA ASP A 156 3.97 -16.90 0.52
C ASP A 156 4.78 -16.44 1.75
N GLY A 157 5.81 -15.62 1.57
CA GLY A 157 6.59 -15.04 2.66
C GLY A 157 5.77 -14.03 3.49
N TRP A 158 6.00 -13.98 4.80
CA TRP A 158 5.31 -13.06 5.70
C TRP A 158 5.46 -11.58 5.28
N VAL A 159 6.65 -11.20 4.78
CA VAL A 159 6.94 -9.86 4.25
C VAL A 159 6.07 -9.54 3.04
N ALA A 160 5.91 -10.52 2.14
CA ALA A 160 5.10 -10.33 0.95
C ALA A 160 3.61 -10.18 1.28
N ARG A 161 3.13 -10.82 2.35
CA ARG A 161 1.78 -10.64 2.89
C ARG A 161 1.55 -9.27 3.50
N ILE A 162 2.54 -8.73 4.24
CA ILE A 162 2.46 -7.37 4.81
C ILE A 162 2.45 -6.33 3.70
N ASP A 163 3.28 -6.50 2.67
CA ASP A 163 3.29 -5.56 1.57
C ASP A 163 2.01 -5.67 0.69
N GLY A 164 1.50 -6.88 0.49
CA GLY A 164 0.18 -7.08 -0.12
C GLY A 164 -0.95 -6.38 0.65
N LEU A 165 -0.90 -6.43 1.99
CA LEU A 165 -1.82 -5.68 2.85
C LEU A 165 -1.66 -4.15 2.68
N ARG A 166 -0.42 -3.65 2.61
CA ARG A 166 -0.15 -2.22 2.36
C ARG A 166 -0.81 -1.77 1.06
N HIS A 167 -0.60 -2.48 -0.06
CA HIS A 167 -1.21 -2.15 -1.34
C HIS A 167 -2.74 -2.18 -1.33
N LEU A 168 -3.33 -3.17 -0.66
CA LEU A 168 -4.78 -3.22 -0.43
C LEU A 168 -5.26 -1.95 0.29
N LEU A 169 -4.61 -1.58 1.39
CA LEU A 169 -5.00 -0.42 2.19
C LEU A 169 -4.74 0.91 1.48
N THR A 170 -3.69 1.02 0.65
CA THR A 170 -3.46 2.18 -0.23
C THR A 170 -4.59 2.31 -1.23
N THR A 171 -4.97 1.23 -1.93
CA THR A 171 -6.08 1.24 -2.89
C THR A 171 -7.40 1.64 -2.22
N VAL A 172 -7.65 1.13 -1.00
CA VAL A 172 -8.82 1.53 -0.20
C VAL A 172 -8.76 3.01 0.17
N THR A 173 -7.59 3.52 0.56
CA THR A 173 -7.39 4.94 0.90
C THR A 173 -7.66 5.84 -0.29
N ASP A 174 -7.14 5.50 -1.47
CA ASP A 174 -7.38 6.23 -2.72
C ASP A 174 -8.86 6.24 -3.08
N ALA A 175 -9.53 5.09 -2.97
CA ALA A 175 -10.96 4.97 -3.22
C ALA A 175 -11.80 5.78 -2.21
N VAL A 176 -11.42 5.81 -0.93
CA VAL A 176 -12.07 6.66 0.09
C VAL A 176 -11.86 8.13 -0.26
N HIS A 177 -10.63 8.56 -0.55
CA HIS A 177 -10.35 9.94 -0.89
C HIS A 177 -11.12 10.40 -2.15
N ALA A 178 -11.07 9.61 -3.22
CA ALA A 178 -11.77 9.90 -4.48
C ALA A 178 -13.29 10.03 -4.30
N ARG A 179 -13.89 9.30 -3.36
CA ARG A 179 -15.34 9.31 -3.13
C ARG A 179 -15.82 10.43 -2.21
N PHE A 180 -15.02 10.75 -1.19
CA PHE A 180 -15.46 11.66 -0.12
C PHE A 180 -14.86 13.06 -0.22
N PHE A 181 -13.72 13.23 -0.89
CA PHE A 181 -12.95 14.47 -0.87
C PHE A 181 -12.51 14.99 -2.24
N GLU A 182 -12.40 14.16 -3.27
CA GLU A 182 -12.07 14.61 -4.61
C GLU A 182 -13.21 15.46 -5.21
N ALA A 183 -12.85 16.65 -5.66
CA ALA A 183 -13.79 17.62 -6.21
C ALA A 183 -13.94 17.48 -7.73
N ARG A 184 -12.97 16.83 -8.40
CA ARG A 184 -12.96 16.62 -9.85
C ARG A 184 -13.91 15.48 -10.25
N PRO A 185 -15.00 15.76 -11.00
CA PRO A 185 -16.02 14.75 -11.33
C PRO A 185 -15.50 13.57 -12.15
N ASP A 186 -14.50 13.79 -13.00
CA ASP A 186 -13.89 12.78 -13.85
C ASP A 186 -13.08 11.75 -13.04
N VAL A 187 -12.36 12.19 -11.99
CA VAL A 187 -11.63 11.31 -11.08
C VAL A 187 -12.61 10.54 -10.18
N ALA A 188 -13.63 11.22 -9.65
CA ALA A 188 -14.67 10.58 -8.85
C ALA A 188 -15.45 9.52 -9.66
N ALA A 189 -15.78 9.78 -10.93
CA ALA A 189 -16.46 8.83 -11.81
C ALA A 189 -15.63 7.58 -12.14
N ARG A 190 -14.29 7.70 -12.13
CA ARG A 190 -13.36 6.59 -12.33
C ARG A 190 -13.14 5.76 -11.06
N SER A 191 -13.52 6.27 -9.89
CA SER A 191 -13.40 5.54 -8.63
C SER A 191 -14.47 4.46 -8.50
N PHE A 192 -14.05 3.21 -8.32
CA PHE A 192 -14.94 2.07 -8.17
C PHE A 192 -14.74 1.41 -6.80
N ALA A 193 -15.72 1.60 -5.90
CA ALA A 193 -15.80 0.88 -4.63
C ALA A 193 -17.19 0.30 -4.47
N ARG A 194 -17.29 -1.02 -4.35
CA ARG A 194 -18.54 -1.74 -4.10
C ARG A 194 -18.31 -2.80 -3.03
N THR A 195 -19.22 -2.86 -2.07
CA THR A 195 -19.28 -3.95 -1.09
C THR A 195 -20.33 -4.94 -1.57
N LEU A 196 -19.92 -6.16 -1.83
CA LEU A 196 -20.82 -7.27 -2.18
C LEU A 196 -20.92 -8.20 -0.97
N ASN A 197 -22.15 -8.48 -0.54
CA ASN A 197 -22.44 -9.47 0.49
C ASN A 197 -23.25 -10.60 -0.14
N LEU A 198 -22.72 -11.82 -0.11
CA LEU A 198 -23.40 -12.99 -0.65
C LEU A 198 -23.18 -14.21 0.26
N ARG A 199 -24.11 -15.16 0.19
CA ARG A 199 -23.96 -16.47 0.83
C ARG A 199 -23.37 -17.45 -0.17
N VAL A 200 -22.32 -18.14 0.23
CA VAL A 200 -21.58 -19.09 -0.59
C VAL A 200 -21.46 -20.37 0.22
N ARG A 201 -21.75 -21.52 -0.40
CA ARG A 201 -21.55 -22.81 0.26
C ARG A 201 -20.05 -23.13 0.31
N PRO A 202 -19.53 -23.81 1.34
CA PRO A 202 -18.10 -24.12 1.44
C PRO A 202 -17.54 -24.81 0.19
N GLU A 203 -18.31 -25.73 -0.40
CA GLU A 203 -17.95 -26.45 -1.63
C GLU A 203 -17.90 -25.56 -2.89
N ASP A 204 -18.52 -24.38 -2.87
CA ASP A 204 -18.47 -23.41 -3.97
C ASP A 204 -17.33 -22.38 -3.79
N LEU A 205 -16.61 -22.36 -2.67
CA LEU A 205 -15.46 -21.46 -2.49
C LEU A 205 -14.39 -21.59 -3.59
N PRO A 206 -14.02 -22.81 -4.05
CA PRO A 206 -13.12 -22.95 -5.19
C PRO A 206 -13.64 -22.28 -6.46
N ARG A 207 -14.97 -22.21 -6.65
CA ARG A 207 -15.59 -21.56 -7.81
C ARG A 207 -15.47 -20.03 -7.76
N LEU A 208 -15.44 -19.43 -6.57
CA LEU A 208 -15.13 -18.00 -6.45
C LEU A 208 -13.70 -17.69 -6.86
N ARG A 209 -12.75 -18.56 -6.49
CA ARG A 209 -11.36 -18.43 -6.96
C ARG A 209 -11.29 -18.58 -8.48
N ALA A 210 -11.96 -19.60 -9.03
CA ALA A 210 -12.03 -19.80 -10.48
C ALA A 210 -12.66 -18.60 -11.20
N LEU A 211 -13.70 -17.97 -10.64
CA LEU A 211 -14.29 -16.75 -11.23
C LEU A 211 -13.24 -15.63 -11.37
N TYR A 212 -12.38 -15.46 -10.37
CA TYR A 212 -11.26 -14.52 -10.49
C TYR A 212 -10.29 -14.95 -11.58
N GLU A 213 -9.80 -16.19 -11.53
CA GLU A 213 -8.72 -16.67 -12.40
C GLU A 213 -9.13 -16.84 -13.86
N GLU A 214 -10.36 -17.25 -14.12
CA GLU A 214 -10.85 -17.63 -15.46
C GLU A 214 -11.68 -16.53 -16.12
N THR A 215 -12.20 -15.56 -15.36
CA THR A 215 -13.08 -14.51 -15.90
C THR A 215 -12.57 -13.11 -15.62
N ILE A 216 -12.37 -12.76 -14.35
CA ILE A 216 -12.01 -11.38 -13.99
C ILE A 216 -10.60 -11.07 -14.46
N TRP A 217 -9.63 -11.92 -14.13
CA TRP A 217 -8.23 -11.69 -14.48
C TRP A 217 -8.00 -11.62 -16.00
N PRO A 218 -8.47 -12.57 -16.83
CA PRO A 218 -8.29 -12.49 -18.28
C PRO A 218 -8.94 -11.24 -18.90
N ALA A 219 -10.08 -10.79 -18.36
CA ALA A 219 -10.71 -9.56 -18.81
C ALA A 219 -9.86 -8.32 -18.47
N LEU A 220 -9.26 -8.27 -17.28
CA LEU A 220 -8.37 -7.18 -16.88
C LEU A 220 -7.07 -7.18 -17.70
N GLU A 221 -6.49 -8.35 -17.95
CA GLU A 221 -5.31 -8.49 -18.80
C GLU A 221 -5.59 -8.03 -20.23
N ALA A 222 -6.76 -8.36 -20.79
CA ALA A 222 -7.17 -7.90 -22.11
C ALA A 222 -7.33 -6.37 -22.18
N LEU A 223 -7.90 -5.75 -21.13
CA LEU A 223 -8.03 -4.30 -21.02
C LEU A 223 -6.65 -3.62 -20.92
N ASP A 224 -5.75 -4.17 -20.10
CA ASP A 224 -4.39 -3.67 -19.94
C ASP A 224 -3.62 -3.75 -21.27
N ALA A 225 -3.63 -4.91 -21.93
CA ALA A 225 -2.98 -5.12 -23.22
C ALA A 225 -3.50 -4.17 -24.30
N ALA A 226 -4.81 -3.89 -24.32
CA ALA A 226 -5.41 -2.93 -25.25
C ALA A 226 -4.96 -1.49 -25.00
N SER A 227 -4.57 -1.15 -23.77
CA SER A 227 -4.15 0.19 -23.36
C SER A 227 -2.65 0.47 -23.50
N ALA A 228 -1.83 -0.55 -23.82
CA ALA A 228 -0.36 -0.49 -23.75
C ALA A 228 0.28 0.62 -24.60
N ALA A 229 -0.37 1.04 -25.69
CA ALA A 229 0.13 2.08 -26.61
C ALA A 229 -0.68 3.40 -26.54
N ASP A 230 -1.69 3.47 -25.66
CA ASP A 230 -2.54 4.65 -25.53
C ASP A 230 -1.94 5.63 -24.51
N GLU A 231 -1.62 6.84 -24.96
CA GLU A 231 -1.05 7.89 -24.10
C GLU A 231 -2.07 8.43 -23.09
N ASP A 232 -3.37 8.29 -23.39
CA ASP A 232 -4.48 8.71 -22.52
C ASP A 232 -4.92 7.62 -21.54
N ALA A 233 -4.25 6.44 -21.55
CA ALA A 233 -4.54 5.35 -20.64
C ALA A 233 -4.36 5.76 -19.17
N VAL A 234 -5.38 5.45 -18.36
CA VAL A 234 -5.43 5.78 -16.94
C VAL A 234 -4.92 4.58 -16.12
N PRO A 235 -3.89 4.76 -15.27
CA PRO A 235 -3.48 3.70 -14.36
C PRO A 235 -4.57 3.45 -13.32
N ILE A 236 -4.94 2.18 -13.14
CA ILE A 236 -5.94 1.76 -12.16
C ILE A 236 -5.33 0.71 -11.25
N SER A 237 -5.37 0.96 -9.95
CA SER A 237 -5.15 -0.08 -8.92
C SER A 237 -6.48 -0.70 -8.54
N LEU A 238 -6.57 -2.03 -8.64
CA LEU A 238 -7.76 -2.79 -8.24
C LEU A 238 -7.44 -3.70 -7.06
N ALA A 239 -8.24 -3.57 -6.01
CA ALA A 239 -8.22 -4.49 -4.89
C ALA A 239 -9.51 -5.30 -4.84
N LEU A 240 -9.37 -6.62 -4.86
CA LEU A 240 -10.48 -7.57 -4.66
C LEU A 240 -10.21 -8.37 -3.39
N SER A 241 -11.12 -8.29 -2.44
CA SER A 241 -11.01 -8.99 -1.15
C SER A 241 -12.32 -9.67 -0.80
N TRP A 242 -12.24 -10.89 -0.29
CA TRP A 242 -13.37 -11.57 0.33
C TRP A 242 -12.90 -12.26 1.62
N ALA A 243 -13.77 -12.28 2.62
CA ALA A 243 -13.55 -12.95 3.89
C ALA A 243 -14.90 -13.45 4.42
N PRO A 244 -14.93 -14.48 5.28
CA PRO A 244 -16.16 -14.87 5.96
C PRO A 244 -16.75 -13.67 6.72
N TYR A 245 -18.06 -13.45 6.54
CA TYR A 245 -18.77 -12.35 7.19
C TYR A 245 -18.63 -12.45 8.71
N GLY A 246 -18.28 -11.33 9.36
CA GLY A 246 -18.15 -11.26 10.82
C GLY A 246 -16.95 -12.03 11.39
N HIS A 247 -16.01 -12.53 10.58
CA HIS A 247 -14.90 -13.36 11.06
C HIS A 247 -14.16 -12.73 12.25
N THR A 248 -13.75 -11.47 12.13
CA THR A 248 -13.05 -10.75 13.20
C THR A 248 -13.94 -10.36 14.37
N GLU A 249 -15.26 -10.25 14.17
CA GLU A 249 -16.22 -9.91 15.24
C GLU A 249 -16.49 -11.12 16.14
N ALA A 250 -16.41 -12.32 15.59
CA ALA A 250 -16.54 -13.58 16.33
C ALA A 250 -15.28 -13.96 17.12
N LEU A 251 -14.12 -13.34 16.83
CA LEU A 251 -12.87 -13.63 17.54
C LEU A 251 -12.85 -12.98 18.93
N PRO A 252 -12.40 -13.70 19.97
CA PRO A 252 -12.25 -13.12 21.31
C PRO A 252 -11.19 -12.02 21.30
N THR A 253 -11.23 -11.16 22.30
CA THR A 253 -10.12 -10.24 22.58
C THR A 253 -8.93 -11.07 23.05
N ALA A 254 -7.78 -10.95 22.38
CA ALA A 254 -6.57 -11.60 22.84
C ALA A 254 -6.08 -10.94 24.14
N PRO A 255 -5.45 -11.70 25.06
CA PRO A 255 -4.84 -11.12 26.24
C PRO A 255 -3.82 -10.06 25.81
N GLY A 256 -3.69 -8.99 26.60
CA GLY A 256 -2.69 -7.97 26.33
C GLY A 256 -1.31 -8.59 26.31
N GLU A 257 -0.55 -8.43 25.22
CA GLU A 257 0.88 -8.73 25.27
C GLU A 257 1.53 -7.72 26.22
N GLU A 258 2.07 -8.20 27.35
CA GLU A 258 3.02 -7.41 28.14
C GLU A 258 4.19 -7.09 27.21
N ASP A 259 4.37 -5.80 26.88
CA ASP A 259 5.42 -5.24 26.02
C ASP A 259 6.53 -6.27 25.76
N GLY A 260 6.38 -7.04 24.68
CA GLY A 260 7.47 -7.88 24.19
C GLY A 260 8.62 -6.91 23.99
N GLN A 261 9.64 -7.05 24.85
CA GLN A 261 10.87 -6.29 24.74
C GLN A 261 11.46 -6.67 23.38
N TRP A 262 11.15 -5.88 22.34
CA TRP A 262 11.92 -5.86 21.12
C TRP A 262 13.25 -5.24 21.51
N GLU A 263 14.10 -6.04 22.15
CA GLU A 263 15.42 -5.65 22.59
C GLU A 263 16.17 -5.07 21.39
N GLU A 264 16.71 -3.87 21.61
CA GLU A 264 17.68 -3.24 20.73
C GLU A 264 18.97 -4.08 20.77
N GLU A 265 19.08 -5.08 19.89
CA GLU A 265 20.38 -5.61 19.44
C GLU A 265 20.74 -5.03 18.07
#